data_AF-A0A813EZS2-F1
#
_entry.id   AF-A0A813EZS2-F1
#
_cell.length_a   1.000
_cell.length_b   1.000
_cell.length_c   1.000
_cell.angle_alpha   90.00
_cell.angle_beta   90.00
_cell.angle_gamma   90.00
#
_symmetry.space_group_name_H-M   'P 1'
#
loop_
_entity.id
_entity.type
_entity.pdbx_description
1 polymer ?
#
loop_
_entity_poly.entity_id
_entity_poly.type
_entity_poly.pdbx_seq_one_letter_code
_entity_poly.pdbx_strand_id
1 'polypeptide(L)'
;MPCHPFLTRWHMLFSCSLAHPTVTMRRQAIDEVIQEGQAGPYPEDEEAEDHCCWLQLPLSIQMANLADVVCFLGRHPGSRTSAAAAAIQKSSYVAVRQFLAQHCGQDKLTDEDIAILWGKADPKSAEQAQRTSQALDAVEQLFLRMLQESSDSGSSAGATPGHWEDFLASRAVALEDYVRTSCSKLRGLLTVQSLAAGDIDVGSEMMKQWLKGGDAGLKSLGALINAGFQGQGS
;
A
#
# COMPACT_ATOMS: atom_id res chain seq x y z
N MET A 1 15.51 -8.81 8.79
CA MET A 1 14.63 -8.71 9.97
C MET A 1 13.35 -9.50 9.68
N PRO A 2 12.82 -10.28 10.64
CA PRO A 2 11.45 -10.77 10.51
C PRO A 2 10.51 -9.58 10.36
N CYS A 3 9.81 -9.49 9.23
CA CYS A 3 8.81 -8.44 9.01
C CYS A 3 7.51 -8.91 9.63
N HIS A 4 6.85 -8.02 10.37
CA HIS A 4 5.55 -8.32 10.96
C HIS A 4 4.52 -8.59 9.83
N PRO A 5 3.67 -9.64 9.90
CA PRO A 5 2.71 -10.01 8.84
C PRO A 5 1.89 -8.83 8.29
N PHE A 6 1.40 -8.00 9.22
CA PHE A 6 0.65 -6.78 8.91
C PHE A 6 1.45 -5.79 8.05
N LEU A 7 2.74 -5.62 8.35
CA LEU A 7 3.63 -4.73 7.59
C LEU A 7 3.97 -5.34 6.23
N THR A 8 4.11 -6.66 6.12
CA THR A 8 4.27 -7.31 4.81
C THR A 8 3.09 -6.99 3.90
N ARG A 9 1.84 -7.14 4.39
CA ARG A 9 0.64 -6.77 3.64
C ARG A 9 0.61 -5.29 3.26
N TRP A 10 0.95 -4.41 4.20
CA TRP A 10 1.08 -2.98 3.93
C TRP A 10 2.04 -2.71 2.77
N HIS A 11 3.24 -3.29 2.82
CA HIS A 11 4.27 -3.08 1.81
C HIS A 11 3.93 -3.64 0.44
N MET A 12 3.12 -4.71 0.37
CA MET A 12 2.64 -5.25 -0.91
C MET A 12 1.83 -4.22 -1.72
N LEU A 13 1.11 -3.31 -1.06
CA LEU A 13 0.36 -2.27 -1.78
C LEU A 13 1.23 -1.25 -2.50
N PHE A 14 2.50 -1.15 -2.12
CA PHE A 14 3.44 -0.16 -2.65
C PHE A 14 4.60 -0.80 -3.43
N SER A 15 4.71 -2.14 -3.43
CA SER A 15 5.74 -2.89 -4.14
C SER A 15 5.49 -4.40 -4.06
N CYS A 16 5.91 -5.19 -5.06
CA CYS A 16 5.99 -6.65 -4.89
C CYS A 16 7.16 -7.01 -3.95
N SER A 17 6.89 -7.12 -2.65
CA SER A 17 7.92 -7.33 -1.62
C SER A 17 8.27 -8.80 -1.35
N LEU A 18 7.56 -9.75 -1.99
CA LEU A 18 7.74 -11.19 -1.80
C LEU A 18 8.20 -11.85 -3.10
N ALA A 19 9.40 -12.42 -3.10
CA ALA A 19 9.93 -13.11 -4.27
C ALA A 19 9.27 -14.50 -4.41
N HIS A 20 8.74 -14.82 -5.59
CA HIS A 20 8.05 -16.08 -5.91
C HIS A 20 8.67 -17.36 -5.28
N PRO A 21 9.98 -17.66 -5.43
CA PRO A 21 10.53 -18.93 -4.96
C PRO A 21 10.79 -18.98 -3.44
N THR A 22 10.44 -17.92 -2.71
CA THR A 22 10.69 -17.81 -1.26
C THR A 22 9.42 -17.97 -0.42
N VAL A 23 8.25 -18.06 -1.05
CA VAL A 23 6.96 -18.18 -0.36
C VAL A 23 6.53 -19.64 -0.32
N THR A 24 6.23 -20.13 0.88
CA THR A 24 5.56 -21.43 1.08
C THR A 24 4.20 -21.17 1.74
N MET A 25 3.16 -21.80 1.22
CA MET A 25 1.79 -21.62 1.69
C MET A 25 1.11 -22.96 1.98
N ARG A 26 0.21 -22.98 2.96
CA ARG A 26 -0.66 -24.14 3.20
C ARG A 26 -1.67 -24.21 2.06
N ARG A 27 -1.96 -25.41 1.55
CA ARG A 27 -2.95 -25.60 0.48
C ARG A 27 -4.32 -24.99 0.83
N GLN A 28 -4.79 -25.21 2.06
CA GLN A 28 -6.03 -24.63 2.58
C GLN A 28 -6.09 -23.10 2.47
N ALA A 29 -4.95 -22.41 2.57
CA ALA A 29 -4.90 -20.95 2.50
C ALA A 29 -5.13 -20.41 1.07
N ILE A 30 -5.03 -21.25 0.05
CA ILE A 30 -5.26 -20.86 -1.35
C ILE A 30 -6.49 -21.51 -1.96
N ASP A 31 -7.14 -22.45 -1.27
CA ASP A 31 -8.33 -23.12 -1.80
C ASP A 31 -9.48 -22.13 -2.07
N GLU A 32 -9.59 -21.05 -1.30
CA GLU A 32 -10.58 -19.97 -1.52
C GLU A 32 -10.23 -19.04 -2.69
N VAL A 33 -8.95 -19.01 -3.11
CA VAL A 33 -8.44 -18.11 -4.15
C VAL A 33 -8.41 -18.79 -5.51
N ILE A 34 -8.26 -20.12 -5.52
CA ILE A 34 -8.25 -20.91 -6.75
C ILE A 34 -9.65 -20.85 -7.37
N GLN A 35 -9.76 -20.19 -8.53
CA GLN A 35 -11.02 -20.13 -9.25
C GLN A 35 -11.36 -21.49 -9.85
N GLU A 36 -12.66 -21.76 -10.01
CA GLU A 36 -13.14 -23.00 -10.61
C GLU A 36 -12.57 -23.17 -12.03
N GLY A 37 -11.82 -24.25 -12.27
CA GLY A 37 -11.14 -24.52 -13.54
C GLY A 37 -9.68 -24.07 -13.62
N GLN A 38 -9.14 -23.37 -12.62
CA GLN A 38 -7.70 -23.05 -12.56
C GLN A 38 -6.87 -24.19 -11.96
N ALA A 39 -5.66 -24.40 -12.51
CA ALA A 39 -4.71 -25.39 -12.01
C ALA A 39 -4.04 -24.97 -10.68
N GLY A 40 -4.06 -23.68 -10.34
CA GLY A 40 -3.40 -23.13 -9.16
C GLY A 40 -3.79 -21.68 -8.87
N PRO A 41 -3.15 -21.06 -7.86
CA PRO A 41 -3.51 -19.70 -7.41
C PRO A 41 -2.90 -18.59 -8.26
N TYR A 42 -2.04 -18.92 -9.23
CA TYR A 42 -1.41 -17.95 -10.11
C TYR A 42 -2.28 -17.70 -11.34
N PRO A 43 -2.57 -16.43 -11.69
CA PRO A 43 -3.26 -16.12 -12.94
C PRO A 43 -2.37 -16.46 -14.14
N GLU A 44 -2.96 -17.05 -15.19
CA GLU A 44 -2.21 -17.51 -16.38
C GLU A 44 -1.90 -16.38 -17.39
N ASP A 45 -2.65 -15.27 -17.34
CA ASP A 45 -2.60 -14.18 -18.33
C ASP A 45 -2.00 -12.87 -17.80
N GLU A 46 -1.30 -12.91 -16.66
CA GLU A 46 -0.75 -11.72 -16.01
C GLU A 46 0.78 -11.76 -15.95
N GLU A 47 1.46 -10.65 -16.24
CA GLU A 47 2.93 -10.60 -16.20
C GLU A 47 3.49 -10.58 -14.77
N ALA A 48 2.72 -10.03 -13.82
CA ALA A 48 3.07 -9.99 -12.40
C ALA A 48 2.30 -11.07 -11.62
N GLU A 49 2.34 -12.31 -12.10
CA GLU A 49 1.61 -13.46 -11.53
C GLU A 49 1.74 -13.56 -10.01
N ASP A 50 2.96 -13.37 -9.50
CA ASP A 50 3.27 -13.45 -8.08
C ASP A 50 2.57 -12.35 -7.30
N HIS A 51 2.70 -11.10 -7.73
CA HIS A 51 2.07 -9.97 -7.06
C HIS A 51 0.54 -10.06 -7.07
N CYS A 52 -0.04 -10.47 -8.21
CA CYS A 52 -1.47 -10.73 -8.34
C CYS A 52 -1.92 -11.79 -7.33
N CYS A 53 -1.20 -12.92 -7.25
CA CYS A 53 -1.48 -13.99 -6.30
C CYS A 53 -1.42 -13.48 -4.85
N TRP A 54 -0.37 -12.73 -4.48
CA TRP A 54 -0.20 -12.24 -3.10
C TRP A 54 -1.29 -11.28 -2.65
N LEU A 55 -1.77 -10.41 -3.55
CA LEU A 55 -2.83 -9.46 -3.24
C LEU A 55 -4.22 -10.11 -3.16
N GLN A 56 -4.43 -11.25 -3.82
CA GLN A 56 -5.69 -12.01 -3.76
C GLN A 56 -5.82 -12.89 -2.51
N LEU A 57 -4.72 -13.13 -1.78
CA LEU A 57 -4.77 -13.92 -0.55
C LEU A 57 -5.70 -13.29 0.50
N PRO A 58 -6.69 -14.04 1.04
CA PRO A 58 -7.58 -13.58 2.10
C PRO A 58 -6.84 -12.81 3.19
N LEU A 59 -7.39 -11.67 3.62
CA LEU A 59 -6.75 -10.80 4.62
C LEU A 59 -6.54 -11.50 5.97
N SER A 60 -7.32 -12.55 6.24
CA SER A 60 -7.20 -13.44 7.40
C SER A 60 -5.92 -14.29 7.42
N ILE A 61 -5.28 -14.51 6.26
CA ILE A 61 -4.06 -15.31 6.17
C ILE A 61 -2.90 -14.58 6.85
N GLN A 62 -2.20 -15.27 7.73
CA GLN A 62 -1.02 -14.75 8.39
C GLN A 62 0.23 -15.06 7.57
N MET A 63 1.12 -14.08 7.47
CA MET A 63 2.39 -14.19 6.76
C MET A 63 3.54 -14.13 7.77
N ALA A 64 4.34 -15.18 7.85
CA ALA A 64 5.56 -15.19 8.65
C ALA A 64 6.77 -15.07 7.74
N ASN A 65 7.71 -14.18 8.08
CA ASN A 65 8.99 -14.10 7.39
C ASN A 65 10.02 -15.01 8.08
N LEU A 66 10.68 -15.87 7.32
CA LEU A 66 11.84 -16.62 7.80
C LEU A 66 13.10 -15.79 7.54
N ALA A 67 13.85 -15.46 8.59
CA ALA A 67 15.04 -14.61 8.50
C ALA A 67 16.30 -15.35 8.02
N ASP A 68 16.13 -16.41 7.22
CA ASP A 68 17.20 -17.25 6.69
C ASP A 68 17.29 -17.14 5.17
N VAL A 69 18.46 -17.47 4.62
CA VAL A 69 18.65 -17.59 3.18
C VAL A 69 18.09 -18.95 2.74
N VAL A 70 16.90 -18.94 2.17
CA VAL A 70 16.20 -20.15 1.71
C VAL A 70 16.39 -20.46 0.23
N CYS A 71 16.88 -19.51 -0.56
CA CYS A 71 16.99 -19.65 -2.00
C CYS A 71 18.18 -18.88 -2.57
N PHE A 72 18.86 -19.47 -3.55
CA PHE A 72 19.86 -18.81 -4.38
C PHE A 72 19.31 -18.71 -5.81
N LEU A 73 19.13 -17.48 -6.29
CA LEU A 73 18.62 -17.24 -7.64
C LEU A 73 19.75 -16.99 -8.63
N GLY A 74 19.85 -17.84 -9.64
CA GLY A 74 20.74 -17.64 -10.77
C GLY A 74 20.26 -16.47 -11.63
N ARG A 75 21.11 -15.46 -11.82
CA ARG A 75 20.87 -14.39 -12.80
C ARG A 75 21.59 -14.74 -14.10
N HIS A 76 20.84 -14.95 -15.17
CA HIS A 76 21.39 -15.17 -16.50
C HIS A 76 21.37 -13.87 -17.32
N PRO A 77 22.34 -13.63 -18.23
CA PRO A 77 22.36 -12.42 -19.07
C PRO A 77 21.12 -12.24 -19.96
N GLY A 78 20.41 -13.33 -20.28
CA GLY A 78 19.12 -13.32 -20.98
C GLY A 78 17.90 -13.34 -20.05
N SER A 79 18.06 -13.03 -18.77
CA SER A 79 16.95 -13.00 -17.82
C SER A 79 15.92 -11.95 -18.28
N ARG A 80 14.70 -12.41 -18.53
CA ARG A 80 13.57 -11.63 -19.08
C ARG A 80 13.20 -10.40 -18.25
N THR A 81 13.71 -10.29 -17.03
CA THR A 81 13.29 -9.30 -16.03
C THR A 81 13.54 -7.86 -16.46
N SER A 82 14.55 -7.54 -17.27
CA SER A 82 14.76 -6.17 -17.77
C SER A 82 13.88 -5.83 -18.96
N ALA A 83 13.71 -6.77 -19.90
CA ALA A 83 12.88 -6.59 -21.10
C ALA A 83 11.38 -6.57 -20.79
N ALA A 84 10.94 -7.34 -19.79
CA ALA A 84 9.55 -7.41 -19.35
C ALA A 84 9.23 -6.48 -18.16
N ALA A 85 10.21 -5.70 -17.65
CA ALA A 85 10.05 -4.88 -16.45
C ALA A 85 8.81 -3.97 -16.51
N ALA A 86 8.59 -3.30 -17.65
CA ALA A 86 7.47 -2.40 -17.84
C ALA A 86 6.12 -3.15 -17.84
N ALA A 87 6.08 -4.36 -18.42
CA ALA A 87 4.87 -5.19 -18.47
C ALA A 87 4.52 -5.74 -17.08
N ILE A 88 5.52 -6.23 -16.35
CA ILE A 88 5.39 -6.67 -14.94
C ILE A 88 4.92 -5.51 -14.06
N GLN A 89 5.52 -4.32 -14.22
CA GLN A 89 5.12 -3.14 -13.46
C GLN A 89 3.67 -2.74 -13.74
N LYS A 90 3.26 -2.74 -15.00
CA LYS A 90 1.88 -2.45 -15.38
C LYS A 90 0.90 -3.47 -14.81
N SER A 91 1.20 -4.77 -14.93
CA SER A 91 0.37 -5.83 -14.35
C SER A 91 0.27 -5.70 -12.82
N SER A 92 1.37 -5.34 -12.14
CA SER A 92 1.34 -5.02 -10.71
C SER A 92 0.44 -3.84 -10.36
N TYR A 93 0.40 -2.78 -11.18
CA TYR A 93 -0.51 -1.65 -10.94
C TYR A 93 -1.97 -2.07 -11.06
N VAL A 94 -2.29 -2.90 -12.05
CA VAL A 94 -3.62 -3.47 -12.21
C VAL A 94 -4.02 -4.29 -10.98
N ALA A 95 -3.11 -5.13 -10.47
CA ALA A 95 -3.35 -5.94 -9.27
C ALA A 95 -3.65 -5.08 -8.03
N VAL A 96 -2.84 -4.04 -7.77
CA VAL A 96 -3.09 -3.11 -6.65
C VAL A 96 -4.41 -2.38 -6.83
N ARG A 97 -4.72 -1.92 -8.05
CA ARG A 97 -5.98 -1.25 -8.33
C ARG A 97 -7.19 -2.16 -8.06
N GLN A 98 -7.12 -3.42 -8.47
CA GLN A 98 -8.16 -4.42 -8.18
C GLN A 98 -8.33 -4.61 -6.68
N PHE A 99 -7.22 -4.75 -5.94
CA PHE A 99 -7.24 -4.83 -4.48
C PHE A 99 -7.92 -3.61 -3.84
N LEU A 100 -7.55 -2.40 -4.26
CA LEU A 100 -8.12 -1.15 -3.73
C LEU A 100 -9.60 -0.99 -4.09
N ALA A 101 -10.01 -1.41 -5.28
CA ALA A 101 -11.42 -1.43 -5.66
C ALA A 101 -12.22 -2.40 -4.76
N GLN A 102 -11.71 -3.62 -4.58
CA GLN A 102 -12.39 -4.68 -3.83
C GLN A 102 -12.48 -4.39 -2.32
N HIS A 103 -11.40 -3.92 -1.72
CA HIS A 103 -11.30 -3.78 -0.26
C HIS A 103 -11.47 -2.35 0.25
N CYS A 104 -11.21 -1.35 -0.59
CA CYS A 104 -11.24 0.06 -0.21
C CYS A 104 -12.32 0.88 -0.96
N GLY A 105 -13.09 0.26 -1.86
CA GLY A 105 -14.11 0.94 -2.67
C GLY A 105 -13.54 1.98 -3.63
N GLN A 106 -12.26 1.87 -4.02
CA GLN A 106 -11.58 2.81 -4.91
C GLN A 106 -11.57 2.31 -6.36
N ASP A 107 -12.74 2.28 -6.99
CA ASP A 107 -12.96 1.76 -8.35
C ASP A 107 -12.45 2.68 -9.47
N LYS A 108 -12.27 3.97 -9.18
CA LYS A 108 -11.93 5.02 -10.16
C LYS A 108 -10.44 5.30 -10.33
N LEU A 109 -9.56 4.58 -9.62
CA LEU A 109 -8.12 4.78 -9.74
C LEU A 109 -7.62 4.35 -11.12
N THR A 110 -6.59 5.01 -11.63
CA THR A 110 -5.87 4.60 -12.85
C THR A 110 -4.49 4.04 -12.54
N ASP A 111 -3.82 3.45 -13.54
CA ASP A 111 -2.43 2.97 -13.40
C ASP A 111 -1.48 4.12 -13.01
N GLU A 112 -1.72 5.33 -13.51
CA GLU A 112 -0.97 6.53 -13.11
C GLU A 112 -1.20 6.90 -11.65
N ASP A 113 -2.43 6.74 -11.13
CA ASP A 113 -2.72 6.99 -9.72
C ASP A 113 -1.93 6.01 -8.83
N ILE A 114 -1.81 4.74 -9.23
CA ILE A 114 -0.99 3.74 -8.53
C ILE A 114 0.50 4.06 -8.66
N ALA A 115 0.96 4.51 -9.83
CA ALA A 115 2.34 4.93 -10.01
C ALA A 115 2.71 6.09 -9.06
N ILE A 116 1.79 7.02 -8.79
CA ILE A 116 1.99 8.08 -7.81
C ILE A 116 2.06 7.51 -6.39
N LEU A 117 1.16 6.60 -6.01
CA LEU A 117 1.22 5.91 -4.69
C LEU A 117 2.57 5.21 -4.47
N TRP A 118 3.16 4.67 -5.54
CA TRP A 118 4.46 3.98 -5.51
C TRP A 118 5.66 4.94 -5.60
N GLY A 119 5.43 6.25 -5.69
CA GLY A 119 6.49 7.26 -5.88
C GLY A 119 7.23 7.11 -7.21
N LYS A 120 6.57 6.58 -8.24
CA LYS A 120 7.09 6.40 -9.60
C LYS A 120 6.64 7.46 -10.58
N ALA A 121 5.66 8.29 -10.20
CA ALA A 121 5.16 9.40 -10.99
C ALA A 121 4.73 10.54 -10.05
N ASP A 122 4.68 11.75 -10.61
CA ASP A 122 4.12 12.92 -9.94
C ASP A 122 2.64 13.12 -10.34
N PRO A 123 1.79 13.62 -9.44
CA PRO A 123 0.42 14.00 -9.77
C PRO A 123 0.40 15.12 -10.81
N LYS A 124 -0.42 14.95 -11.85
CA LYS A 124 -0.53 15.90 -12.98
C LYS A 124 -1.69 16.88 -12.84
N SER A 125 -2.57 16.67 -11.87
CA SER A 125 -3.71 17.55 -11.61
C SER A 125 -4.13 17.48 -10.15
N ALA A 126 -4.85 18.51 -9.68
CA ALA A 126 -5.36 18.58 -8.32
C ALA A 126 -6.37 17.45 -8.04
N GLU A 127 -7.17 17.07 -9.04
CA GLU A 127 -8.11 15.95 -8.93
C GLU A 127 -7.36 14.63 -8.80
N GLN A 128 -6.25 14.45 -9.52
CA GLN A 128 -5.41 13.27 -9.39
C GLN A 128 -4.79 13.19 -7.99
N ALA A 129 -4.24 14.30 -7.50
CA ALA A 129 -3.73 14.39 -6.15
C ALA A 129 -4.79 14.06 -5.08
N GLN A 130 -6.00 14.58 -5.25
CA GLN A 130 -7.12 14.30 -4.37
C GLN A 130 -7.50 12.80 -4.40
N ARG A 131 -7.61 12.18 -5.57
CA ARG A 131 -7.90 10.73 -5.69
C ARG A 131 -6.82 9.88 -5.02
N THR A 132 -5.55 10.18 -5.25
CA THR A 132 -4.42 9.48 -4.61
C THR A 132 -4.47 9.63 -3.09
N SER A 133 -4.77 10.83 -2.57
CA SER A 133 -4.93 11.03 -1.13
C SER A 133 -6.12 10.26 -0.54
N GLN A 134 -7.26 10.24 -1.23
CA GLN A 134 -8.43 9.46 -0.82
C GLN A 134 -8.15 7.96 -0.80
N ALA A 135 -7.37 7.46 -1.76
CA ALA A 135 -6.91 6.07 -1.75
C ALA A 135 -6.04 5.78 -0.51
N LEU A 136 -5.12 6.69 -0.15
CA LEU A 136 -4.33 6.55 1.09
C LEU A 136 -5.20 6.56 2.35
N ASP A 137 -6.24 7.42 2.41
CA ASP A 137 -7.19 7.43 3.53
C ASP A 137 -7.94 6.10 3.64
N ALA A 138 -8.38 5.54 2.51
CA ALA A 138 -9.13 4.29 2.48
C ALA A 138 -8.25 3.09 2.88
N VAL A 139 -6.99 3.05 2.41
CA VAL A 139 -6.01 2.04 2.80
C VAL A 139 -5.67 2.15 4.28
N GLU A 140 -5.45 3.36 4.78
CA GLU A 140 -5.22 3.64 6.20
C GLU A 140 -6.37 3.09 7.04
N GLN A 141 -7.62 3.42 6.69
CA GLN A 141 -8.81 2.93 7.40
C GLN A 141 -8.96 1.40 7.34
N LEU A 142 -8.68 0.77 6.20
CA LEU A 142 -8.71 -0.69 6.09
C LEU A 142 -7.74 -1.34 7.09
N PHE A 143 -6.49 -0.88 7.12
CA PHE A 143 -5.47 -1.45 7.99
C PHE A 143 -5.73 -1.16 9.47
N LEU A 144 -6.23 0.03 9.81
CA LEU A 144 -6.66 0.34 11.19
C LEU A 144 -7.83 -0.55 11.63
N ARG A 145 -8.80 -0.80 10.75
CA ARG A 145 -9.91 -1.72 11.03
C ARG A 145 -9.42 -3.14 11.27
N MET A 146 -8.47 -3.63 10.47
CA MET A 146 -7.86 -4.94 10.68
C MET A 146 -7.19 -5.08 12.06
N LEU A 147 -6.60 -4.01 12.62
CA LEU A 147 -6.06 -4.02 13.98
C LEU A 147 -7.17 -4.06 15.06
N GLN A 148 -8.31 -3.42 14.78
CA GLN A 148 -9.46 -3.34 15.71
C GLN A 148 -10.30 -4.62 15.73
N GLU A 149 -10.72 -5.13 14.57
CA GLU A 149 -11.56 -6.34 14.44
C GLU A 149 -10.90 -7.56 15.07
N SER A 150 -9.58 -7.60 14.99
CA SER A 150 -8.81 -8.66 15.59
C SER A 150 -8.73 -8.55 17.11
N SER A 151 -8.85 -7.33 17.68
CA SER A 151 -8.93 -7.12 19.13
C SER A 151 -10.27 -7.59 19.71
N ASP A 152 -11.36 -7.44 18.95
CA ASP A 152 -12.74 -7.76 19.39
C ASP A 152 -13.09 -9.25 19.23
N SER A 153 -12.37 -9.97 18.37
CA SER A 153 -12.65 -11.38 18.03
C SER A 153 -12.14 -12.42 19.04
N GLY A 154 -11.60 -11.99 20.18
CA GLY A 154 -11.29 -12.85 21.36
C GLY A 154 -12.50 -13.57 21.98
N SER A 155 -13.71 -13.37 21.42
CA SER A 155 -14.96 -13.97 21.88
C SER A 155 -15.55 -15.04 20.93
N SER A 156 -14.99 -15.25 19.72
CA SER A 156 -15.60 -16.14 18.72
C SER A 156 -14.80 -17.44 18.52
N ALA A 157 -15.49 -18.57 18.63
CA ALA A 157 -14.97 -19.92 18.85
C ALA A 157 -14.23 -20.60 17.66
N GLY A 158 -13.54 -19.84 16.79
CA GLY A 158 -12.93 -20.40 15.57
C GLY A 158 -11.54 -19.91 15.20
N ALA A 159 -11.04 -18.81 15.76
CA ALA A 159 -9.69 -18.33 15.50
C ALA A 159 -8.70 -19.00 16.48
N THR A 160 -7.59 -19.55 15.99
CA THR A 160 -6.50 -20.06 16.85
C THR A 160 -6.02 -18.94 17.79
N PRO A 161 -6.34 -18.97 19.09
CA PRO A 161 -6.31 -17.79 19.95
C PRO A 161 -4.90 -17.22 20.21
N GLY A 162 -3.84 -18.04 20.09
CA GLY A 162 -2.50 -17.66 20.57
C GLY A 162 -1.76 -16.63 19.72
N HIS A 163 -1.89 -16.65 18.38
CA HIS A 163 -1.04 -15.79 17.54
C HIS A 163 -1.44 -14.30 17.61
N TRP A 164 -2.73 -14.00 17.71
CA TRP A 164 -3.20 -12.61 17.76
C TRP A 164 -2.73 -11.89 19.03
N GLU A 165 -2.90 -12.54 20.18
CA GLU A 165 -2.46 -12.01 21.48
C GLU A 165 -0.94 -11.82 21.50
N ASP A 166 -0.17 -12.80 21.00
CA ASP A 166 1.29 -12.76 21.04
C ASP A 166 1.90 -11.73 20.07
N PHE A 167 1.35 -11.58 18.87
CA PHE A 167 1.97 -10.77 17.82
C PHE A 167 1.43 -9.37 17.68
N LEU A 168 0.10 -9.22 17.72
CA LEU A 168 -0.56 -7.98 17.32
C LEU A 168 -1.00 -7.14 18.51
N ALA A 169 -1.58 -7.73 19.57
CA ALA A 169 -2.04 -6.97 20.73
C ALA A 169 -0.92 -6.17 21.40
N SER A 170 0.26 -6.78 21.58
CA SER A 170 1.44 -6.11 22.16
C SER A 170 2.02 -5.00 21.28
N ARG A 171 1.67 -4.94 19.98
CA ARG A 171 2.24 -4.03 18.99
C ARG A 171 1.21 -3.13 18.30
N ALA A 172 -0.08 -3.25 18.65
CA ALA A 172 -1.18 -2.59 17.95
C ALA A 172 -0.97 -1.08 17.85
N VAL A 173 -0.60 -0.43 18.96
CA VAL A 173 -0.31 1.02 19.01
C VAL A 173 0.84 1.40 18.07
N ALA A 174 1.91 0.61 18.04
CA ALA A 174 3.06 0.88 17.17
C ALA A 174 2.74 0.64 15.69
N LEU A 175 1.90 -0.35 15.38
CA LEU A 175 1.45 -0.63 14.01
C LEU A 175 0.48 0.44 13.50
N GLU A 176 -0.42 0.90 14.37
CA GLU A 176 -1.32 2.04 14.10
C GLU A 176 -0.51 3.32 13.82
N ASP A 177 0.43 3.66 14.70
CA ASP A 177 1.30 4.81 14.52
C ASP A 177 2.12 4.71 13.22
N TYR A 178 2.62 3.51 12.91
CA TYR A 178 3.34 3.24 11.66
C TYR A 178 2.47 3.53 10.44
N VAL A 179 1.24 3.01 10.39
CA VAL A 179 0.32 3.20 9.25
C VAL A 179 -0.01 4.68 9.06
N ARG A 180 -0.41 5.36 10.14
CA ARG A 180 -0.73 6.80 10.11
C ARG A 180 0.47 7.63 9.66
N THR A 181 1.64 7.36 10.23
CA THR A 181 2.89 8.05 9.90
C THR A 181 3.32 7.75 8.46
N SER A 182 3.16 6.52 7.97
CA SER A 182 3.48 6.14 6.59
C SER A 182 2.61 6.89 5.59
N CYS A 183 1.30 6.94 5.80
CA CYS A 183 0.40 7.73 4.97
C CYS A 183 0.73 9.23 5.01
N SER A 184 0.96 9.79 6.19
CA SER A 184 1.36 11.19 6.35
C SER A 184 2.67 11.51 5.61
N LYS A 185 3.67 10.64 5.70
CA LYS A 185 4.94 10.78 4.97
C LYS A 185 4.76 10.74 3.46
N LEU A 186 3.92 9.82 2.94
CA LEU A 186 3.63 9.76 1.51
C LEU A 186 2.94 11.04 1.03
N ARG A 187 1.93 11.54 1.75
CA ARG A 187 1.26 12.81 1.41
C ARG A 187 2.24 14.00 1.47
N GLY A 188 3.09 14.06 2.50
CA GLY A 188 4.11 15.09 2.64
C GLY A 188 5.15 15.05 1.53
N LEU A 189 5.60 13.85 1.13
CA LEU A 189 6.54 13.68 0.01
C LEU A 189 5.93 14.20 -1.30
N LEU A 190 4.71 13.78 -1.62
CA LEU A 190 4.01 14.22 -2.84
C LEU A 190 3.79 15.75 -2.83
N THR A 191 3.44 16.32 -1.67
CA THR A 191 3.31 17.77 -1.50
C THR A 191 4.61 18.49 -1.85
N VAL A 192 5.72 18.06 -1.27
CA VAL A 192 7.03 18.69 -1.49
C VAL A 192 7.49 18.54 -2.94
N GLN A 193 7.26 17.37 -3.56
CA GLN A 193 7.59 17.13 -4.96
C GLN A 193 6.82 18.05 -5.90
N SER A 194 5.50 18.18 -5.73
CA SER A 194 4.69 19.07 -6.56
C SER A 194 5.08 20.54 -6.41
N LEU A 195 5.33 21.00 -5.18
CA LEU A 195 5.78 22.38 -4.94
C LEU A 195 7.18 22.63 -5.53
N ALA A 196 8.10 21.67 -5.42
CA ALA A 196 9.43 21.78 -6.00
C ALA A 196 9.42 21.79 -7.54
N ALA A 197 8.45 21.14 -8.16
CA ALA A 197 8.22 21.18 -9.60
C ALA A 197 7.55 22.48 -10.09
N GLY A 198 7.17 23.38 -9.17
CA GLY A 198 6.46 24.62 -9.48
C GLY A 198 4.95 24.45 -9.71
N ASP A 199 4.40 23.27 -9.44
CA ASP A 199 2.97 23.00 -9.52
C ASP A 199 2.29 23.42 -8.20
N ILE A 200 1.99 24.71 -8.11
CA ILE A 200 1.41 25.32 -6.91
C ILE A 200 0.00 24.77 -6.64
N ASP A 201 -0.79 24.51 -7.68
CA ASP A 201 -2.17 24.04 -7.53
C ASP A 201 -2.19 22.63 -6.92
N VAL A 202 -1.44 21.71 -7.50
CA VAL A 202 -1.32 20.33 -7.00
C VAL A 202 -0.65 20.30 -5.62
N GLY A 203 0.43 21.06 -5.45
CA GLY A 203 1.14 21.15 -4.17
C GLY A 203 0.26 21.71 -3.06
N SER A 204 -0.53 22.75 -3.33
CA SER A 204 -1.45 23.33 -2.35
C SER A 204 -2.57 22.36 -1.98
N GLU A 205 -3.10 21.59 -2.94
CA GLU A 205 -4.14 20.61 -2.66
C GLU A 205 -3.60 19.45 -1.81
N MET A 206 -2.44 18.91 -2.17
CA MET A 206 -1.77 17.89 -1.34
C MET A 206 -1.45 18.41 0.05
N MET A 207 -1.00 19.65 0.18
CA MET A 207 -0.73 20.27 1.48
C MET A 207 -2.00 20.39 2.32
N LYS A 208 -3.14 20.78 1.73
CA LYS A 208 -4.43 20.79 2.44
C LYS A 208 -4.79 19.39 2.93
N GLN A 209 -4.67 18.36 2.09
CA GLN A 209 -4.99 16.98 2.48
C GLN A 209 -4.04 16.46 3.55
N TRP A 210 -2.75 16.77 3.45
CA TRP A 210 -1.73 16.41 4.44
C TRP A 210 -2.03 17.05 5.80
N LEU A 211 -2.39 18.34 5.82
CA LEU A 211 -2.66 19.08 7.04
C LEU A 211 -4.03 18.81 7.67
N LYS A 212 -5.02 18.37 6.89
CA LYS A 212 -6.35 17.95 7.41
C LYS A 212 -6.24 16.78 8.39
N GLY A 213 -5.22 15.93 8.27
CA GLY A 213 -4.97 14.82 9.18
C GLY A 213 -4.28 15.20 10.51
N GLY A 214 -3.86 16.46 10.68
CA GLY A 214 -3.24 16.94 11.92
C GLY A 214 -4.16 17.92 12.67
N ASP A 215 -4.28 17.73 13.99
CA ASP A 215 -5.15 18.51 14.91
C ASP A 215 -4.99 20.05 14.87
N ALA A 216 -4.01 20.58 14.12
CA ALA A 216 -3.67 22.01 14.07
C ALA A 216 -3.54 22.61 12.64
N GLY A 217 -3.75 21.83 11.57
CA GLY A 217 -3.19 22.13 10.25
C GLY A 217 -3.75 23.35 9.49
N LEU A 218 -5.06 23.61 9.55
CA LEU A 218 -5.69 24.61 8.67
C LEU A 218 -5.46 26.07 9.09
N LYS A 219 -5.30 26.36 10.37
CA LYS A 219 -5.02 27.74 10.85
C LYS A 219 -3.58 28.18 10.55
N SER A 220 -2.65 27.24 10.48
CA SER A 220 -1.23 27.48 10.21
C SER A 220 -0.96 27.77 8.72
N LEU A 221 -1.67 27.11 7.81
CA LEU A 221 -1.44 27.26 6.37
C LEU A 221 -1.81 28.66 5.85
N GLY A 222 -2.96 29.20 6.28
CA GLY A 222 -3.36 30.56 5.93
C GLY A 222 -2.38 31.61 6.45
N ALA A 223 -1.74 31.36 7.61
CA ALA A 223 -0.72 32.23 8.16
C ALA A 223 0.60 32.17 7.36
N LEU A 224 1.02 30.98 6.91
CA LEU A 224 2.21 30.78 6.07
C LEU A 224 2.06 31.40 4.67
N ILE A 225 0.91 31.21 4.03
CA ILE A 225 0.64 31.78 2.70
C ILE A 225 0.59 33.32 2.78
N ASN A 226 -0.06 33.88 3.81
CA ASN A 226 -0.11 35.33 4.03
C ASN A 226 1.26 35.93 4.38
N ALA A 227 2.14 35.18 5.06
CA ALA A 227 3.48 35.65 5.37
C ALA A 227 4.41 35.70 4.14
N GLY A 228 4.20 34.84 3.14
CA GLY A 228 5.01 34.81 1.92
C GLY A 228 4.60 35.82 0.83
N PHE A 229 3.30 36.14 0.73
CA PHE A 229 2.78 36.99 -0.37
C PHE A 229 2.92 38.50 -0.15
N GLN A 230 3.32 38.97 1.04
CA GLN A 230 3.48 40.42 1.30
C GLN A 230 4.80 41.00 0.77
N GLY A 231 5.64 40.22 0.06
CA GLY A 231 7.01 40.60 -0.31
C GLY A 231 7.24 41.15 -1.73
N GLN A 232 6.25 41.25 -2.61
CA GLN A 232 6.45 41.75 -3.98
C GLN A 232 5.39 42.78 -4.36
N GLY A 233 5.57 44.00 -3.87
CA GLY A 233 4.69 45.12 -4.14
C GLY A 233 5.33 46.45 -3.77
N SER A 234 6.52 46.72 -4.31
CA SER A 234 7.16 48.05 -4.34
C SER A 234 8.29 48.07 -5.36
#